data_AF-A0A956IBE8-F1
#
_entry.id   AF-A0A956IBE8-F1
#
_cell.length_a   1.000
_cell.length_b   1.000
_cell.length_c   1.000
_cell.angle_alpha   90.00
_cell.angle_beta   90.00
_cell.angle_gamma   90.00
#
_symmetry.space_group_name_H-M   'P 1'
#
loop_
_entity.id
_entity.type
_entity.pdbx_description
1 polymer ?
#
loop_
_entity_poly.entity_id
_entity_poly.type
_entity_poly.pdbx_seq_one_letter_code
_entity_poly.pdbx_strand_id
1 'polypeptide(L)'
;MWLVGNEWNYTGYYTGVPFPEAVARTERIAASLKALDPSRPVATVYGELPSPETLAAIPSVDAWGINSYRGIGFGDLFAAWSARSDKPMFIGEYGADAWDARGGGRENLEAQAEATRTLTQAILDSSTARHADGLVLGGAIFEWNDEWWKDGAGSLDAHDVGGVAPGGGPHPDATFNEEWWGIVDIDRRPRPAYDALRALYRP
;
A
#
# COMPACT_ATOMS: atom_id res chain seq x y z
N MET A 1 4.09 -15.73 -6.86
CA MET A 1 3.95 -15.49 -5.41
C MET A 1 2.49 -15.71 -5.03
N TRP A 2 2.23 -16.23 -3.83
CA TRP A 2 0.92 -16.19 -3.17
C TRP A 2 0.90 -15.02 -2.20
N LEU A 3 -0.23 -14.32 -2.07
CA LEU A 3 -0.38 -13.19 -1.15
C LEU A 3 -1.46 -13.51 -0.12
N VAL A 4 -1.07 -13.58 1.15
CA VAL A 4 -1.94 -13.91 2.28
C VAL A 4 -2.43 -12.63 2.94
N GLY A 5 -3.65 -12.22 2.60
CA GLY A 5 -4.31 -11.08 3.22
C GLY A 5 -3.74 -9.70 2.82
N ASN A 6 -4.53 -8.68 3.13
CA ASN A 6 -4.18 -7.26 3.01
C ASN A 6 -4.52 -6.54 4.32
N GLU A 7 -3.58 -5.78 4.87
CA GLU A 7 -3.72 -5.00 6.12
C GLU A 7 -4.45 -5.71 7.26
N TRP A 8 -4.27 -7.02 7.38
CA TRP A 8 -5.03 -7.82 8.34
C TRP A 8 -4.77 -7.41 9.80
N ASN A 9 -3.69 -6.66 10.06
CA ASN A 9 -3.39 -6.09 11.37
C ASN A 9 -4.34 -4.96 11.76
N TYR A 10 -4.90 -4.24 10.80
CA TYR A 10 -5.92 -3.22 11.05
C TYR A 10 -7.32 -3.81 10.90
N THR A 11 -7.52 -4.70 9.92
CA THR A 11 -8.86 -5.10 9.48
C THR A 11 -9.34 -6.40 10.10
N GLY A 12 -8.45 -7.20 10.69
CA GLY A 12 -8.78 -8.54 11.18
C GLY A 12 -9.37 -9.41 10.06
N TYR A 13 -8.79 -9.31 8.85
CA TYR A 13 -9.29 -9.93 7.62
C TYR A 13 -10.72 -9.50 7.25
N TYR A 14 -11.14 -8.29 7.64
CA TYR A 14 -12.52 -7.79 7.50
C TYR A 14 -13.58 -8.72 8.13
N THR A 15 -13.16 -9.57 9.07
CA THR A 15 -14.04 -10.54 9.76
C THR A 15 -14.02 -10.35 11.27
N GLY A 16 -13.43 -9.27 11.76
CA GLY A 16 -13.37 -8.94 13.19
C GLY A 16 -12.46 -9.87 14.00
N VAL A 17 -11.53 -10.55 13.34
CA VAL A 17 -10.61 -11.48 14.00
C VAL A 17 -9.62 -10.68 14.86
N PRO A 18 -9.48 -11.00 16.17
CA PRO A 18 -8.52 -10.32 17.02
C PRO A 18 -7.09 -10.47 16.52
N PHE A 19 -6.25 -9.44 16.72
CA PHE A 19 -4.89 -9.40 16.21
C PHE A 19 -4.06 -10.68 16.46
N PRO A 20 -4.00 -11.26 17.68
CA PRO A 20 -3.23 -12.49 17.91
C PRO A 20 -3.74 -13.69 17.08
N GLU A 21 -5.06 -13.77 16.86
CA GLU A 21 -5.63 -14.81 16.00
C GLU A 21 -5.36 -14.52 14.52
N ALA A 22 -5.36 -13.25 14.11
CA ALA A 22 -5.00 -12.87 12.74
C ALA A 22 -3.54 -13.27 12.43
N VAL A 23 -2.59 -13.01 13.35
CA VAL A 23 -1.20 -13.46 13.25
C VAL A 23 -1.12 -14.99 13.07
N ALA A 24 -1.77 -15.75 13.97
CA ALA A 24 -1.77 -17.21 13.91
C ALA A 24 -2.44 -17.76 12.65
N ARG A 25 -3.45 -17.07 12.13
CA ARG A 25 -4.15 -17.41 10.88
C ARG A 25 -3.25 -17.16 9.67
N THR A 26 -2.55 -16.04 9.61
CA THR A 26 -1.59 -15.71 8.55
C THR A 26 -0.51 -16.79 8.45
N GLU A 27 0.12 -17.16 9.57
CA GLU A 27 1.14 -18.21 9.59
C GLU A 27 0.60 -19.57 9.15
N ARG A 28 -0.58 -19.97 9.65
CA ARG A 28 -1.19 -21.26 9.28
C ARG A 28 -1.47 -21.35 7.78
N ILE A 29 -1.97 -20.27 7.17
CA ILE A 29 -2.23 -20.21 5.73
C ILE A 29 -0.91 -20.24 4.96
N ALA A 30 0.08 -19.44 5.37
CA ALA A 30 1.38 -19.39 4.71
C ALA A 30 2.09 -20.76 4.72
N ALA A 31 2.13 -21.43 5.87
CA ALA A 31 2.70 -22.76 6.01
C ALA A 31 1.97 -23.79 5.11
N SER A 32 0.64 -23.71 5.05
CA SER A 32 -0.18 -24.59 4.20
C SER A 32 0.11 -24.38 2.72
N LEU A 33 0.24 -23.11 2.28
CA LEU A 33 0.60 -22.78 0.90
C LEU A 33 1.99 -23.31 0.55
N LYS A 34 2.97 -23.19 1.45
CA LYS A 34 4.32 -23.75 1.22
C LYS A 34 4.33 -25.26 1.12
N ALA A 35 3.47 -25.95 1.86
CA ALA A 35 3.32 -27.40 1.74
C ALA A 35 2.67 -27.82 0.40
N LEU A 36 1.73 -27.02 -0.10
CA LEU A 36 1.00 -27.30 -1.35
C LEU A 36 1.78 -26.92 -2.61
N ASP A 37 2.50 -25.81 -2.58
CA ASP A 37 3.26 -25.26 -3.71
C ASP A 37 4.61 -24.69 -3.23
N PRO A 38 5.59 -25.57 -2.94
CA PRO A 38 6.89 -25.15 -2.42
C PRO A 38 7.72 -24.34 -3.42
N SER A 39 7.31 -24.29 -4.69
CA SER A 39 8.02 -23.58 -5.76
C SER A 39 7.66 -22.09 -5.84
N ARG A 40 6.57 -21.68 -5.20
CA ARG A 40 6.03 -20.33 -5.31
C ARG A 40 6.21 -19.59 -3.98
N PRO A 41 6.90 -18.42 -3.97
CA PRO A 41 7.06 -17.63 -2.75
C PRO A 41 5.72 -17.24 -2.15
N VAL A 42 5.63 -17.20 -0.83
CA VAL A 42 4.47 -16.72 -0.09
C VAL A 42 4.79 -15.36 0.54
N ALA A 43 3.90 -14.40 0.39
CA ALA A 43 3.99 -13.10 1.03
C ALA A 43 2.72 -12.78 1.80
N THR A 44 2.79 -11.78 2.67
CA THR A 44 1.65 -11.15 3.33
C THR A 44 1.79 -9.64 3.20
N VAL A 45 0.68 -8.91 3.16
CA VAL A 45 0.71 -7.44 3.27
C VAL A 45 0.30 -7.00 4.67
N TYR A 46 1.06 -6.07 5.24
CA TYR A 46 0.88 -5.52 6.57
C TYR A 46 0.80 -4.00 6.49
N GLY A 47 -0.11 -3.40 7.25
CA GLY A 47 -0.19 -1.94 7.38
C GLY A 47 0.92 -1.44 8.29
N GLU A 48 1.79 -0.58 7.77
CA GLU A 48 3.04 -0.13 8.40
C GLU A 48 4.04 -1.25 8.73
N LEU A 49 5.10 -0.95 9.49
CA LEU A 49 6.14 -1.93 9.80
C LEU A 49 5.70 -2.91 10.91
N PRO A 50 5.79 -4.23 10.71
CA PRO A 50 5.49 -5.22 11.75
C PRO A 50 6.52 -5.18 12.88
N SER A 51 6.09 -5.59 14.08
CA SER A 51 7.01 -5.74 15.22
C SER A 51 7.92 -6.97 15.04
N PRO A 52 9.10 -7.01 15.70
CA PRO A 52 9.95 -8.21 15.70
C PRO A 52 9.22 -9.48 16.15
N GLU A 53 8.31 -9.37 17.12
CA GLU A 53 7.49 -10.49 17.61
C GLU A 53 6.52 -10.98 16.53
N THR A 54 5.93 -10.07 15.78
CA THR A 54 5.01 -10.40 14.66
C THR A 54 5.77 -11.09 13.53
N LEU A 55 6.95 -10.59 13.18
CA LEU A 55 7.85 -11.21 12.21
C LEU A 55 8.23 -12.63 12.63
N ALA A 56 8.59 -12.82 13.90
CA ALA A 56 8.97 -14.12 14.46
C ALA A 56 7.80 -15.11 14.52
N ALA A 57 6.57 -14.62 14.70
CA ALA A 57 5.36 -15.44 14.76
C ALA A 57 4.87 -15.93 13.38
N ILE A 58 5.38 -15.34 12.29
CA ILE A 58 5.00 -15.70 10.91
C ILE A 58 6.26 -16.10 10.11
N PRO A 59 6.95 -17.19 10.50
CA PRO A 59 8.17 -17.61 9.83
C PRO A 59 7.93 -18.09 8.39
N SER A 60 6.73 -18.56 8.05
CA SER A 60 6.46 -19.20 6.75
C SER A 60 6.30 -18.22 5.58
N VAL A 61 6.17 -16.91 5.81
CA VAL A 61 6.20 -15.95 4.69
C VAL A 61 7.63 -15.72 4.22
N ASP A 62 7.85 -15.70 2.92
CA ASP A 62 9.14 -15.50 2.27
C ASP A 62 9.43 -14.01 2.00
N ALA A 63 8.38 -13.16 1.88
CA ALA A 63 8.49 -11.72 1.68
C ALA A 63 7.36 -10.96 2.40
N TRP A 64 7.58 -9.68 2.69
CA TRP A 64 6.58 -8.80 3.31
C TRP A 64 6.19 -7.65 2.39
N GLY A 65 4.90 -7.50 2.13
CA GLY A 65 4.32 -6.28 1.60
C GLY A 65 4.04 -5.31 2.74
N ILE A 66 4.37 -4.04 2.55
CA ILE A 66 4.11 -2.97 3.52
C ILE A 66 3.24 -1.91 2.86
N ASN A 67 2.04 -1.69 3.38
CA ASN A 67 1.24 -0.53 3.00
C ASN A 67 1.71 0.65 3.84
N SER A 68 2.02 1.77 3.19
CA SER A 68 2.56 2.94 3.88
C SER A 68 2.03 4.24 3.32
N TYR A 69 1.36 4.98 4.21
CA TYR A 69 0.81 6.30 3.97
C TYR A 69 1.42 7.27 5.00
N ARG A 70 2.71 7.61 4.81
CA ARG A 70 3.51 8.50 5.67
C ARG A 70 3.59 9.94 5.13
N GLY A 71 2.66 10.35 4.28
CA GLY A 71 2.70 11.60 3.53
C GLY A 71 3.55 11.51 2.26
N ILE A 72 4.38 12.52 1.99
CA ILE A 72 5.12 12.67 0.72
C ILE A 72 6.48 11.94 0.67
N GLY A 73 6.67 10.95 1.54
CA GLY A 73 7.89 10.16 1.60
C GLY A 73 7.77 8.98 2.55
N PHE A 74 8.74 8.05 2.49
CA PHE A 74 8.78 6.87 3.36
C PHE A 74 9.55 7.10 4.68
N GLY A 75 10.24 8.24 4.81
CA GLY A 75 11.08 8.54 5.97
C GLY A 75 12.17 7.48 6.16
N ASP A 76 12.21 6.88 7.34
CA ASP A 76 13.17 5.83 7.70
C ASP A 76 12.74 4.41 7.30
N LEU A 77 11.59 4.22 6.64
CA LEU A 77 10.92 2.91 6.49
C LEU A 77 11.87 1.83 5.97
N PHE A 78 12.60 2.09 4.89
CA PHE A 78 13.47 1.09 4.25
C PHE A 78 14.66 0.72 5.14
N ALA A 79 15.33 1.71 5.73
CA ALA A 79 16.43 1.47 6.67
C ALA A 79 15.95 0.73 7.92
N ALA A 80 14.77 1.11 8.42
CA ALA A 80 14.18 0.53 9.59
C ALA A 80 13.68 -0.91 9.31
N TRP A 81 13.25 -1.23 8.09
CA TRP A 81 13.00 -2.62 7.67
C TRP A 81 14.30 -3.44 7.68
N SER A 82 15.35 -2.94 7.03
CA SER A 82 16.64 -3.61 6.95
C SER A 82 17.25 -3.91 8.32
N ALA A 83 16.96 -3.09 9.33
CA ALA A 83 17.39 -3.32 10.71
C ALA A 83 16.54 -4.37 11.46
N ARG A 84 15.33 -4.70 10.97
CA ARG A 84 14.36 -5.61 11.63
C ARG A 84 14.31 -7.00 11.00
N SER A 85 14.57 -7.13 9.71
CA SER A 85 14.41 -8.40 9.00
C SER A 85 15.39 -8.56 7.85
N ASP A 86 15.89 -9.79 7.68
CA ASP A 86 16.64 -10.22 6.50
C ASP A 86 15.72 -10.63 5.34
N LYS A 87 14.40 -10.70 5.57
CA LYS A 87 13.44 -11.06 4.52
C LYS A 87 13.27 -9.88 3.55
N PRO A 88 13.08 -10.13 2.24
CA PRO A 88 12.78 -9.07 1.29
C PRO A 88 11.43 -8.41 1.59
N MET A 89 11.32 -7.12 1.27
CA MET A 89 10.07 -6.39 1.33
C MET A 89 9.73 -5.65 0.03
N PHE A 90 8.44 -5.38 -0.17
CA PHE A 90 7.92 -4.50 -1.21
C PHE A 90 6.88 -3.56 -0.60
N ILE A 91 6.63 -2.43 -1.24
CA ILE A 91 5.52 -1.56 -0.85
C ILE A 91 4.23 -2.12 -1.45
N GLY A 92 3.33 -2.60 -0.59
CA GLY A 92 2.06 -3.21 -1.01
C GLY A 92 1.10 -2.17 -1.57
N GLU A 93 1.05 -1.01 -0.92
CA GLU A 93 0.25 0.15 -1.32
C GLU A 93 0.98 1.44 -0.94
N TYR A 94 0.92 2.41 -1.83
CA TYR A 94 1.34 3.79 -1.61
C TYR A 94 0.60 4.71 -2.57
N GLY A 95 0.58 5.99 -2.27
CA GLY A 95 0.01 7.00 -3.16
C GLY A 95 -0.61 8.14 -2.37
N ALA A 96 -1.51 8.83 -3.05
CA ALA A 96 -2.39 9.83 -2.49
C ALA A 96 -3.71 9.79 -3.27
N ASP A 97 -4.79 10.23 -2.65
CA ASP A 97 -6.01 10.51 -3.38
C ASP A 97 -5.96 11.89 -4.06
N ALA A 98 -6.91 12.11 -4.96
CA ALA A 98 -7.01 13.32 -5.78
C ALA A 98 -7.95 14.38 -5.16
N TRP A 99 -8.31 14.26 -3.89
CA TRP A 99 -9.09 15.25 -3.16
C TRP A 99 -8.22 15.93 -2.09
N ASP A 100 -8.57 17.16 -1.75
CA ASP A 100 -7.96 17.90 -0.65
C ASP A 100 -9.09 18.44 0.20
N ALA A 101 -9.34 17.78 1.33
CA ALA A 101 -10.43 18.05 2.25
C ALA A 101 -10.26 19.39 3.01
N ARG A 102 -9.08 20.02 2.93
CA ARG A 102 -8.82 21.31 3.61
C ARG A 102 -9.62 22.44 2.96
N GLY A 103 -9.98 23.43 3.78
CA GLY A 103 -10.55 24.69 3.28
C GLY A 103 -11.92 24.54 2.58
N GLY A 104 -12.68 23.48 2.89
CA GLY A 104 -13.98 23.22 2.30
C GLY A 104 -14.00 22.18 1.17
N GLY A 105 -12.85 21.55 0.88
CA GLY A 105 -12.78 20.45 -0.07
C GLY A 105 -12.61 20.93 -1.52
N ARG A 106 -11.63 20.35 -2.23
CA ARG A 106 -11.49 20.53 -3.68
C ARG A 106 -10.71 19.37 -4.29
N GLU A 107 -10.92 19.14 -5.58
CA GLU A 107 -10.04 18.28 -6.36
C GLU A 107 -8.61 18.85 -6.39
N ASN A 108 -7.62 17.98 -6.23
CA ASN A 108 -6.21 18.33 -6.23
C ASN A 108 -5.36 17.28 -6.98
N LEU A 109 -5.62 17.17 -8.29
CA LEU A 109 -4.92 16.26 -9.20
C LEU A 109 -3.39 16.41 -9.19
N GLU A 110 -2.91 17.64 -9.00
CA GLU A 110 -1.48 17.94 -9.00
C GLU A 110 -0.79 17.40 -7.74
N ALA A 111 -1.43 17.47 -6.58
CA ALA A 111 -0.90 16.86 -5.36
C ALA A 111 -0.85 15.32 -5.47
N GLN A 112 -1.87 14.69 -6.08
CA GLN A 112 -1.84 13.27 -6.40
C GLN A 112 -0.65 12.92 -7.31
N ALA A 113 -0.42 13.72 -8.35
CA ALA A 113 0.68 13.52 -9.29
C ALA A 113 2.05 13.75 -8.66
N GLU A 114 2.18 14.74 -7.77
CA GLU A 114 3.37 14.98 -6.97
C GLU A 114 3.68 13.78 -6.06
N ALA A 115 2.69 13.29 -5.31
CA ALA A 115 2.82 12.11 -4.46
C ALA A 115 3.22 10.88 -5.25
N THR A 116 2.52 10.62 -6.35
CA THR A 116 2.82 9.50 -7.25
C THR A 116 4.26 9.57 -7.73
N ARG A 117 4.73 10.72 -8.22
CA ARG A 117 6.11 10.88 -8.70
C ARG A 117 7.12 10.67 -7.58
N THR A 118 6.95 11.38 -6.47
CA THR A 118 7.93 11.41 -5.37
C THR A 118 8.06 10.06 -4.69
N LEU A 119 6.94 9.42 -4.36
CA LEU A 119 6.92 8.11 -3.71
C LEU A 119 7.44 7.02 -4.65
N THR A 120 7.00 6.99 -5.92
CA THR A 120 7.51 6.02 -6.89
C THR A 120 9.02 6.19 -7.07
N GLN A 121 9.51 7.42 -7.23
CA GLN A 121 10.94 7.67 -7.38
C GLN A 121 11.73 7.16 -6.15
N ALA A 122 11.24 7.41 -4.93
CA ALA A 122 11.88 6.91 -3.71
C ALA A 122 11.96 5.37 -3.65
N ILE A 123 10.92 4.67 -4.14
CA ILE A 123 10.94 3.20 -4.28
C ILE A 123 12.00 2.78 -5.31
N LEU A 124 12.04 3.44 -6.47
CA LEU A 124 12.97 3.11 -7.54
C LEU A 124 14.43 3.34 -7.13
N ASP A 125 14.71 4.46 -6.44
CA ASP A 125 16.04 4.80 -5.92
C ASP A 125 16.52 3.84 -4.82
N SER A 126 15.57 3.18 -4.14
CA SER A 126 15.87 2.17 -3.12
C SER A 126 15.73 0.74 -3.64
N SER A 127 15.46 0.56 -4.93
CA SER A 127 15.06 -0.74 -5.49
C SER A 127 16.24 -1.69 -5.68
N THR A 128 16.09 -2.95 -5.24
CA THR A 128 17.04 -4.04 -5.50
C THR A 128 17.19 -4.35 -7.00
N ALA A 129 16.23 -3.97 -7.83
CA ALA A 129 16.29 -4.14 -9.28
C ALA A 129 17.17 -3.09 -9.98
N ARG A 130 17.44 -1.95 -9.32
CA ARG A 130 18.24 -0.84 -9.86
C ARG A 130 19.57 -0.66 -9.15
N HIS A 131 19.65 -1.07 -7.88
CA HIS A 131 20.80 -0.85 -7.01
C HIS A 131 21.18 -2.14 -6.28
N ALA A 132 22.48 -2.44 -6.23
CA ALA A 132 22.98 -3.66 -5.58
C ALA A 132 22.79 -3.66 -4.05
N ASP A 133 22.73 -2.47 -3.46
CA ASP A 133 22.45 -2.17 -2.06
C ASP A 133 20.98 -1.75 -1.83
N GLY A 134 20.10 -1.98 -2.81
CA GLY A 134 18.68 -1.70 -2.69
C GLY A 134 18.02 -2.46 -1.53
N LEU A 135 17.02 -1.85 -0.91
CA LEU A 135 16.35 -2.34 0.29
C LEU A 135 14.89 -2.76 0.06
N VAL A 136 14.34 -2.45 -1.12
CA VAL A 136 12.94 -2.72 -1.49
C VAL A 136 12.87 -3.38 -2.86
N LEU A 137 11.98 -4.35 -3.06
CA LEU A 137 11.81 -5.00 -4.37
C LEU A 137 11.14 -4.07 -5.40
N GLY A 138 10.20 -3.25 -4.94
CA GLY A 138 9.38 -2.36 -5.74
C GLY A 138 8.12 -1.96 -4.97
N GLY A 139 7.08 -1.51 -5.66
CA GLY A 139 5.78 -1.27 -5.04
C GLY A 139 4.62 -1.20 -6.00
N ALA A 140 3.39 -1.32 -5.46
CA ALA A 140 2.15 -1.16 -6.19
C ALA A 140 1.45 0.15 -5.79
N ILE A 141 1.16 0.99 -6.80
CA ILE A 141 0.42 2.24 -6.60
C ILE A 141 -1.03 1.92 -6.24
N PHE A 142 -1.55 2.60 -5.22
CA PHE A 142 -2.94 2.54 -4.84
C PHE A 142 -3.64 3.85 -5.28
N GLU A 143 -4.59 3.82 -6.21
CA GLU A 143 -5.00 2.66 -7.02
C GLU A 143 -5.23 3.02 -8.48
N TRP A 144 -5.58 2.04 -9.31
CA TRP A 144 -5.61 2.26 -10.75
C TRP A 144 -6.79 3.15 -11.16
N ASN A 145 -8.00 2.81 -10.75
CA ASN A 145 -9.25 3.47 -11.10
C ASN A 145 -9.93 4.03 -9.86
N ASP A 146 -10.69 5.12 -10.00
CA ASP A 146 -11.62 5.52 -8.95
C ASP A 146 -12.67 4.42 -8.72
N GLU A 147 -13.09 4.28 -7.48
CA GLU A 147 -14.06 3.28 -7.03
C GLU A 147 -15.16 3.98 -6.21
N TRP A 148 -16.19 4.51 -6.89
CA TRP A 148 -17.32 5.27 -6.32
C TRP A 148 -18.24 4.47 -5.36
N TRP A 149 -17.84 3.26 -4.97
CA TRP A 149 -18.57 2.44 -4.01
C TRP A 149 -17.83 2.30 -2.68
N LYS A 150 -16.62 2.87 -2.57
CA LYS A 150 -15.78 2.70 -1.38
C LYS A 150 -16.16 3.64 -0.25
N ASP A 151 -16.85 4.76 -0.51
CA ASP A 151 -17.51 5.48 0.57
C ASP A 151 -18.76 4.70 1.02
N GLY A 152 -18.64 4.00 2.16
CA GLY A 152 -19.75 3.22 2.71
C GLY A 152 -20.98 4.05 3.10
N ALA A 153 -20.85 5.38 3.21
CA ALA A 153 -21.96 6.31 3.42
C ALA A 153 -22.37 7.07 2.15
N GLY A 154 -21.66 6.84 1.04
CA GLY A 154 -21.86 7.51 -0.24
C GLY A 154 -22.90 6.83 -1.14
N SER A 155 -22.86 7.22 -2.41
CA SER A 155 -23.77 6.85 -3.48
C SER A 155 -23.00 6.17 -4.60
N LEU A 156 -23.48 5.01 -5.06
CA LEU A 156 -22.86 4.23 -6.14
C LEU A 156 -22.74 4.98 -7.49
N ASP A 157 -23.52 6.04 -7.67
CA ASP A 157 -23.59 6.83 -8.89
C ASP A 157 -23.07 8.27 -8.72
N ALA A 158 -22.39 8.59 -7.62
CA ALA A 158 -21.79 9.89 -7.37
C ALA A 158 -20.32 9.73 -6.95
N HIS A 159 -19.54 10.78 -7.16
CA HIS A 159 -18.17 10.84 -6.63
C HIS A 159 -18.20 11.55 -5.28
N ASP A 160 -18.31 10.76 -4.21
CA ASP A 160 -18.41 11.26 -2.85
C ASP A 160 -17.04 11.61 -2.26
N VAL A 161 -17.05 12.50 -1.27
CA VAL A 161 -15.84 13.08 -0.66
C VAL A 161 -15.61 12.60 0.77
N GLY A 162 -16.27 11.52 1.17
CA GLY A 162 -16.05 10.87 2.46
C GLY A 162 -14.86 9.91 2.43
N GLY A 163 -14.85 8.98 3.38
CA GLY A 163 -13.75 8.04 3.62
C GLY A 163 -12.86 8.43 4.80
N VAL A 164 -12.52 7.43 5.63
CA VAL A 164 -11.39 7.46 6.56
C VAL A 164 -10.94 6.01 6.80
N ALA A 165 -9.72 5.66 6.35
CA ALA A 165 -9.06 4.40 6.65
C ALA A 165 -8.15 4.50 7.91
N PRO A 166 -7.82 3.37 8.56
CA PRO A 166 -6.86 3.35 9.67
C PRO A 166 -5.42 3.57 9.19
N GLY A 167 -4.62 4.39 9.89
CA GLY A 167 -3.18 4.54 9.60
C GLY A 167 -2.60 5.94 9.83
N GLY A 168 -1.36 6.16 9.36
CA GLY A 168 -0.87 7.50 9.01
C GLY A 168 -1.63 8.03 7.78
N GLY A 169 -1.47 9.28 7.38
CA GLY A 169 -2.27 9.86 6.30
C GLY A 169 -1.50 10.15 5.00
N PRO A 170 -2.19 10.10 3.84
CA PRO A 170 -1.57 10.45 2.57
C PRO A 170 -1.23 11.95 2.47
N HIS A 171 -0.38 12.27 1.50
CA HIS A 171 -0.21 13.65 1.08
C HIS A 171 -1.47 14.13 0.34
N PRO A 172 -1.89 15.41 0.44
CA PRO A 172 -1.26 16.50 1.20
C PRO A 172 -1.89 16.76 2.57
N ASP A 173 -3.02 16.15 2.88
CA ASP A 173 -3.89 16.56 3.98
C ASP A 173 -4.17 15.48 5.03
N ALA A 174 -3.57 14.31 4.86
CA ALA A 174 -3.72 13.15 5.72
C ALA A 174 -5.15 12.58 5.81
N THR A 175 -6.01 12.90 4.84
CA THR A 175 -7.36 12.34 4.73
C THR A 175 -7.37 11.23 3.68
N PHE A 176 -8.14 10.17 3.92
CA PHE A 176 -8.29 9.08 2.95
C PHE A 176 -9.64 9.24 2.25
N ASN A 177 -9.65 9.97 1.14
CA ASN A 177 -10.87 10.12 0.35
C ASN A 177 -11.03 8.91 -0.57
N GLU A 178 -11.67 7.85 -0.04
CA GLU A 178 -11.66 6.48 -0.59
C GLU A 178 -12.04 6.34 -2.06
N GLU A 179 -12.85 7.25 -2.60
CA GLU A 179 -13.29 7.21 -4.00
C GLU A 179 -12.34 7.93 -4.96
N TRP A 180 -11.33 8.65 -4.46
CA TRP A 180 -10.48 9.58 -5.23
C TRP A 180 -9.06 9.05 -5.46
N TRP A 181 -8.80 7.77 -5.18
CA TRP A 181 -7.47 7.16 -5.26
C TRP A 181 -7.00 6.81 -6.66
N GLY A 182 -7.91 6.75 -7.64
CA GLY A 182 -7.59 6.33 -8.99
C GLY A 182 -6.57 7.26 -9.63
N ILE A 183 -5.48 6.72 -10.18
CA ILE A 183 -4.62 7.48 -11.11
C ILE A 183 -5.28 7.68 -12.48
N VAL A 184 -6.39 6.99 -12.73
CA VAL A 184 -7.38 7.28 -13.77
C VAL A 184 -8.78 7.42 -13.15
N ASP A 185 -9.66 8.22 -13.76
CA ASP A 185 -11.03 8.40 -13.26
C ASP A 185 -11.92 7.13 -13.41
N ILE A 186 -13.17 7.17 -12.95
CA ILE A 186 -14.13 6.05 -13.08
C ILE A 186 -14.35 5.59 -14.54
N ASP A 187 -14.22 6.52 -15.50
CA ASP A 187 -14.32 6.26 -16.94
C ASP A 187 -12.97 5.84 -17.58
N ARG A 188 -11.94 5.63 -16.75
CA ARG A 188 -10.56 5.31 -17.15
C ARG A 188 -9.86 6.41 -17.94
N ARG A 189 -10.27 7.67 -17.79
CA ARG A 189 -9.54 8.81 -18.34
C ARG A 189 -8.30 9.06 -17.47
N PRO A 190 -7.09 9.13 -18.05
CA PRO A 190 -5.87 9.38 -17.27
C PRO A 190 -5.92 10.71 -16.49
N ARG A 191 -5.56 10.66 -15.20
CA ARG A 191 -5.21 11.85 -14.41
C ARG A 191 -3.72 12.19 -14.61
N PRO A 192 -3.27 13.40 -14.24
CA PRO A 192 -1.83 13.74 -14.25
C PRO A 192 -0.93 12.74 -13.51
N ALA A 193 -1.45 12.06 -12.48
CA ALA A 193 -0.75 11.00 -11.76
C ALA A 193 -0.39 9.80 -12.66
N TYR A 194 -1.25 9.40 -13.60
CA TYR A 194 -0.95 8.35 -14.58
C TYR A 194 0.29 8.71 -15.41
N ASP A 195 0.33 9.94 -15.93
CA ASP A 195 1.47 10.38 -16.74
C ASP A 195 2.75 10.54 -15.92
N ALA A 196 2.62 10.98 -14.65
CA ALA A 196 3.73 11.05 -13.71
C ALA A 196 4.32 9.66 -13.45
N LEU A 197 3.49 8.65 -13.18
CA LEU A 197 3.93 7.26 -13.02
C LEU A 197 4.58 6.74 -14.30
N ARG A 198 3.91 6.90 -15.44
CA ARG A 198 4.40 6.44 -16.74
C ARG A 198 5.78 7.01 -17.07
N ALA A 199 6.04 8.26 -16.75
CA ALA A 199 7.32 8.91 -17.04
C ALA A 199 8.51 8.24 -16.34
N LEU A 200 8.33 7.65 -15.15
CA LEU A 200 9.38 7.03 -14.34
C LEU A 200 9.81 5.64 -14.82
N TYR A 201 8.97 5.01 -15.64
CA TYR A 201 9.20 3.68 -16.22
C TYR A 201 9.51 3.73 -17.72
N ARG A 202 9.62 4.92 -18.32
CA ARG A 202 10.11 5.02 -19.69
C ARG A 202 11.61 4.67 -19.73
N PRO A 203 12.04 3.82 -20.68
CA PRO A 203 13.44 3.48 -20.86
C PRO A 203 14.28 4.69 -21.33
#